data_AF-A0A9E1DVH4-F1
#
_entry.id   AF-A0A9E1DVH4-F1
#
_cell.length_a   1.000
_cell.length_b   1.000
_cell.length_c   1.000
_cell.angle_alpha   90.00
_cell.angle_beta   90.00
_cell.angle_gamma   90.00
#
_symmetry.space_group_name_H-M   'P 1'
#
loop_
_entity.id
_entity.type
_entity.pdbx_description
1 polymer ?
#
loop_
_entity_poly.entity_id
_entity_poly.type
_entity_poly.pdbx_seq_one_letter_code
_entity_poly.pdbx_strand_id
1 'polypeptide(L)'
;MGAKGLKAVLVNTEGKSPDAVADPEAFQKAAKTLARAIQKNSFTGQTLPELGTAGLVSAMNSLGAFPSFNATQGVFTGWEKISGETMAEVIRKRGGKNKHRGCSQCIIQCSNEYVDDKGDYMNASLEYETIWSMGGMTGIDDLDTIARLDFLCDDIGLDTMNTGIAMAVAMDAGYKSFGDARAAIDMLEEIAAGTEMGVILGNGPAAVGRHFSHHRIPAVKGQGIAAYDPRGMQGNGVTYATSTMGADHTAGNLIGQYLGKQLDPLSAEGQVEAS
;
A
#
# COMPACT_ATOMS: atom_id res chain seq x y z
N MET A 1 12.82 16.43 -4.09
CA MET A 1 12.14 17.75 -4.00
C MET A 1 12.76 18.62 -2.91
N GLY A 2 12.73 18.21 -1.64
CA GLY A 2 13.33 18.96 -0.52
C GLY A 2 14.81 19.35 -0.69
N ALA A 3 15.67 18.43 -1.18
CA ALA A 3 17.09 18.72 -1.44
C ALA A 3 17.34 19.84 -2.47
N LYS A 4 16.33 20.25 -3.25
CA LYS A 4 16.40 21.37 -4.20
C LYS A 4 15.75 22.65 -3.64
N GLY A 5 15.34 22.67 -2.38
CA GLY A 5 14.60 23.79 -1.77
C GLY A 5 13.18 24.00 -2.33
N LEU A 6 12.63 23.02 -3.05
CA LEU A 6 11.30 23.11 -3.65
C LEU A 6 10.25 22.56 -2.69
N LYS A 7 9.29 23.38 -2.23
CA LYS A 7 8.23 22.98 -1.28
C LYS A 7 6.92 22.55 -1.95
N ALA A 8 6.56 23.16 -3.08
CA ALA A 8 5.36 22.82 -3.83
C ALA A 8 5.49 23.22 -5.30
N VAL A 9 4.66 22.62 -6.15
CA VAL A 9 4.44 23.03 -7.54
C VAL A 9 2.94 23.25 -7.71
N LEU A 10 2.55 24.46 -8.12
CA LEU A 10 1.15 24.82 -8.37
C LEU A 10 0.91 24.84 -9.88
N VAL A 11 -0.13 24.14 -10.33
CA VAL A 11 -0.52 24.08 -11.74
C VAL A 11 -1.91 24.71 -11.90
N ASN A 12 -2.01 25.80 -12.67
CA ASN A 12 -3.29 26.43 -12.99
C ASN A 12 -3.95 25.70 -14.17
N THR A 13 -5.23 25.34 -14.02
CA THR A 13 -6.05 24.67 -15.04
C THR A 13 -6.69 25.62 -16.05
N GLU A 14 -6.59 26.94 -15.83
CA GLU A 14 -7.05 28.00 -16.75
C GLU A 14 -6.08 28.25 -17.93
N GLY A 15 -5.03 27.44 -18.06
CA GLY A 15 -4.12 27.48 -19.21
C GLY A 15 -4.81 27.16 -20.53
N LYS A 16 -4.05 27.18 -21.63
CA LYS A 16 -4.56 26.75 -22.94
C LYS A 16 -5.22 25.38 -22.82
N SER A 17 -6.43 25.26 -23.35
CA SER A 17 -7.09 23.97 -23.50
C SER A 17 -6.18 23.01 -24.28
N PRO A 18 -6.19 21.71 -23.96
CA PRO A 18 -5.46 20.73 -24.76
C PRO A 18 -5.91 20.81 -26.23
N ASP A 19 -5.02 20.40 -27.14
CA ASP A 19 -5.37 20.28 -28.55
C ASP A 19 -6.65 19.44 -28.72
N ALA A 20 -7.44 19.78 -29.75
CA ALA A 20 -8.66 19.05 -30.03
C ALA A 20 -8.37 17.57 -30.27
N VAL A 21 -9.21 16.70 -29.72
CA VAL A 21 -9.16 15.26 -30.01
C VAL A 21 -9.32 15.07 -31.51
N ALA A 22 -8.36 14.38 -32.14
CA ALA A 22 -8.28 14.25 -33.60
C ALA A 22 -9.54 13.60 -34.21
N ASP A 23 -10.12 12.62 -33.52
CA ASP A 23 -11.39 11.99 -33.88
C ASP A 23 -12.29 11.85 -32.62
N PRO A 24 -13.18 12.83 -32.37
CA PRO A 24 -14.02 12.83 -31.19
C PRO A 24 -14.99 11.64 -31.14
N GLU A 25 -15.48 11.16 -32.28
CA GLU A 25 -16.43 10.05 -32.34
C GLU A 25 -15.76 8.72 -32.00
N ALA A 26 -14.61 8.44 -32.63
CA ALA A 26 -13.81 7.26 -32.34
C ALA A 26 -13.35 7.24 -30.88
N PHE A 27 -12.89 8.38 -30.35
CA PHE A 27 -12.50 8.51 -28.95
C PHE A 27 -13.68 8.21 -28.01
N GLN A 28 -14.85 8.80 -28.25
CA GLN A 28 -16.02 8.58 -27.40
C GLN A 28 -16.46 7.10 -27.43
N LYS A 29 -16.41 6.46 -28.61
CA LYS A 29 -16.72 5.04 -28.75
C LYS A 29 -15.72 4.15 -27.99
N ALA A 30 -14.43 4.45 -28.07
CA ALA A 30 -13.38 3.72 -27.36
C ALA A 30 -13.54 3.90 -25.84
N ALA A 31 -13.73 5.14 -25.37
CA ALA A 31 -13.93 5.45 -23.95
C ALA A 31 -15.16 4.72 -23.36
N LYS A 32 -16.30 4.70 -24.07
CA LYS A 32 -17.49 3.94 -23.66
C LYS A 32 -17.24 2.43 -23.61
N THR A 33 -16.45 1.91 -24.55
CA THR A 33 -16.10 0.48 -24.59
C THR A 33 -15.24 0.10 -23.38
N LEU A 34 -14.20 0.88 -23.10
CA LEU A 34 -13.34 0.68 -21.92
C LEU A 34 -14.13 0.83 -20.62
N ALA A 35 -14.97 1.86 -20.50
CA ALA A 35 -15.79 2.08 -19.30
C ALA A 35 -16.69 0.88 -18.99
N ARG A 36 -17.33 0.31 -20.02
CA ARG A 36 -18.14 -0.91 -19.85
C ARG A 36 -17.30 -2.12 -19.46
N ALA A 37 -16.08 -2.28 -19.98
CA ALA A 37 -15.21 -3.38 -19.59
C ALA A 37 -14.80 -3.28 -18.11
N ILE A 38 -14.40 -2.09 -17.66
CA ILE A 38 -14.06 -1.80 -16.26
C ILE A 38 -15.24 -2.08 -15.33
N GLN A 39 -16.44 -1.63 -15.69
CA GLN A 39 -17.63 -1.83 -14.85
C GLN A 39 -18.12 -3.29 -14.81
N LYS A 40 -17.86 -4.07 -15.87
CA LYS A 40 -18.26 -5.49 -15.94
C LYS A 40 -17.30 -6.42 -15.21
N ASN A 41 -16.04 -6.04 -15.06
CA ASN A 41 -15.08 -6.83 -14.31
C ASN A 41 -15.42 -6.81 -12.82
N SER A 42 -15.42 -7.96 -12.16
CA SER A 42 -15.81 -8.08 -10.75
C SER A 42 -14.89 -7.28 -9.81
N PHE A 43 -13.59 -7.31 -10.06
CA PHE A 43 -12.62 -6.59 -9.22
C PHE A 43 -12.77 -5.07 -9.38
N THR A 44 -12.72 -4.55 -10.60
CA THR A 44 -12.77 -3.09 -10.83
C THR A 44 -14.18 -2.50 -10.75
N GLY A 45 -15.22 -3.30 -10.93
CA GLY A 45 -16.63 -2.87 -10.92
C GLY A 45 -17.35 -3.10 -9.59
N GLN A 46 -16.86 -3.99 -8.72
CA GLN A 46 -17.51 -4.36 -7.46
C GLN A 46 -16.54 -4.28 -6.28
N THR A 47 -15.46 -5.06 -6.28
CA THR A 47 -14.52 -5.15 -5.14
C THR A 47 -13.88 -3.81 -4.81
N LEU A 48 -13.22 -3.17 -5.79
CA LEU A 48 -12.54 -1.89 -5.58
C LEU A 48 -13.50 -0.78 -5.12
N PRO A 49 -14.69 -0.58 -5.73
CA PRO A 49 -15.65 0.39 -5.21
C PRO A 49 -16.18 0.13 -3.79
N GLU A 50 -16.24 -1.14 -3.35
CA GLU A 50 -16.85 -1.52 -2.07
C GLU A 50 -15.87 -1.58 -0.91
N LEU A 51 -14.65 -2.07 -1.18
CA LEU A 51 -13.63 -2.38 -0.19
C LEU A 51 -12.31 -1.61 -0.42
N GLY A 52 -12.19 -0.87 -1.52
CA GLY A 52 -10.91 -0.34 -1.98
C GLY A 52 -9.91 -1.45 -2.29
N THR A 53 -8.62 -1.12 -2.27
CA THR A 53 -7.56 -2.12 -2.42
C THR A 53 -7.46 -3.03 -1.19
N ALA A 54 -7.94 -2.60 -0.02
CA ALA A 54 -7.91 -3.37 1.23
C ALA A 54 -8.61 -4.73 1.15
N GLY A 55 -9.47 -4.96 0.16
CA GLY A 55 -10.01 -6.30 -0.16
C GLY A 55 -8.92 -7.35 -0.47
N LEU A 56 -7.67 -6.93 -0.74
CA LEU A 56 -6.54 -7.83 -0.95
C LEU A 56 -5.95 -8.41 0.34
N VAL A 57 -6.24 -7.86 1.53
CA VAL A 57 -5.73 -8.41 2.82
C VAL A 57 -6.13 -9.86 2.98
N SER A 58 -7.42 -10.16 2.85
CA SER A 58 -7.98 -11.51 2.96
C SER A 58 -7.36 -12.47 1.95
N ALA A 59 -7.26 -12.02 0.69
CA ALA A 59 -6.73 -12.82 -0.40
C ALA A 59 -5.26 -13.19 -0.18
N MET A 60 -4.40 -12.21 0.14
CA MET A 60 -2.96 -12.44 0.30
C MET A 60 -2.65 -13.23 1.57
N ASN A 61 -3.40 -13.00 2.64
CA ASN A 61 -3.27 -13.80 3.86
C ASN A 61 -3.65 -15.28 3.61
N SER A 62 -4.72 -15.51 2.84
CA SER A 62 -5.16 -16.87 2.46
C SER A 62 -4.16 -17.59 1.55
N LEU A 63 -3.39 -16.86 0.73
CA LEU A 63 -2.31 -17.43 -0.08
C LEU A 63 -1.04 -17.73 0.74
N GLY A 64 -0.98 -17.34 2.02
CA GLY A 64 0.25 -17.36 2.79
C GLY A 64 1.29 -16.38 2.26
N ALA A 65 0.83 -15.31 1.61
CA ALA A 65 1.65 -14.31 0.93
C ALA A 65 1.44 -12.89 1.48
N PHE A 66 1.05 -12.75 2.75
CA PHE A 66 0.92 -11.48 3.47
C PHE A 66 2.08 -11.33 4.46
N PRO A 67 3.21 -10.69 4.07
CA PRO A 67 4.41 -10.61 4.90
C PRO A 67 4.11 -9.94 6.24
N SER A 68 4.49 -10.59 7.34
CA SER A 68 4.15 -10.15 8.68
C SER A 68 5.34 -10.23 9.62
N PHE A 69 5.37 -9.34 10.63
CA PHE A 69 6.45 -9.24 11.63
C PHE A 69 7.84 -9.17 10.99
N ASN A 70 8.13 -8.07 10.29
CA ASN A 70 9.33 -7.89 9.44
C ASN A 70 9.54 -9.04 8.43
N ALA A 71 8.45 -9.44 7.75
CA ALA A 71 8.41 -10.52 6.77
C ALA A 71 8.97 -11.87 7.30
N THR A 72 8.89 -12.14 8.59
CA THR A 72 9.26 -13.47 9.15
C THR A 72 8.17 -14.51 8.89
N GLN A 73 6.93 -14.06 8.70
CA GLN A 73 5.74 -14.90 8.47
C GLN A 73 5.02 -14.45 7.19
N GLY A 74 4.32 -15.37 6.52
CA GLY A 74 3.48 -15.06 5.34
C GLY A 74 1.98 -14.94 5.66
N VAL A 75 1.62 -15.03 6.94
CA VAL A 75 0.25 -14.95 7.46
C VAL A 75 0.28 -14.10 8.72
N PHE A 76 -0.72 -13.23 8.89
CA PHE A 76 -0.89 -12.41 10.09
C PHE A 76 -2.02 -12.97 10.96
N THR A 77 -1.74 -13.27 12.22
CA THR A 77 -2.81 -13.61 13.18
C THR A 77 -3.57 -12.34 13.54
N GLY A 78 -4.89 -12.33 13.36
CA GLY A 78 -5.73 -11.15 13.60
C GLY A 78 -5.96 -10.27 12.36
N TRP A 79 -5.53 -10.71 11.18
CA TRP A 79 -5.74 -10.02 9.90
C TRP A 79 -7.21 -9.65 9.64
N GLU A 80 -8.16 -10.41 10.18
CA GLU A 80 -9.59 -10.16 10.02
C GLU A 80 -9.96 -8.76 10.51
N LYS A 81 -9.34 -8.29 11.60
CA LYS A 81 -9.60 -6.96 12.19
C LYS A 81 -9.17 -5.81 11.29
N ILE A 82 -8.20 -6.05 10.42
CA ILE A 82 -7.65 -5.06 9.48
C ILE A 82 -8.01 -5.38 8.03
N SER A 83 -8.98 -6.29 7.81
CA SER A 83 -9.45 -6.66 6.48
C SER A 83 -10.21 -5.52 5.80
N GLY A 84 -10.27 -5.55 4.47
CA GLY A 84 -11.09 -4.60 3.70
C GLY A 84 -12.58 -4.68 4.07
N GLU A 85 -13.08 -5.87 4.40
CA GLU A 85 -14.44 -6.10 4.87
C GLU A 85 -14.70 -5.40 6.21
N THR A 86 -13.84 -5.61 7.21
CA THR A 86 -13.98 -4.94 8.50
C THR A 86 -13.81 -3.42 8.38
N MET A 87 -12.84 -2.96 7.58
CA MET A 87 -12.68 -1.54 7.29
C MET A 87 -13.96 -0.94 6.67
N ALA A 88 -14.53 -1.61 5.67
CA ALA A 88 -15.77 -1.19 5.03
C ALA A 88 -16.97 -1.13 6.00
N GLU A 89 -17.04 -2.04 6.98
CA GLU A 89 -18.07 -2.01 8.03
C GLU A 89 -17.87 -0.85 9.02
N VAL A 90 -16.62 -0.64 9.46
CA VAL A 90 -16.25 0.45 10.38
C VAL A 90 -16.59 1.81 9.76
N ILE A 91 -16.17 2.03 8.51
CA ILE A 91 -16.44 3.27 7.77
C ILE A 91 -17.96 3.52 7.67
N ARG A 92 -18.75 2.52 7.25
CA ARG A 92 -20.21 2.65 7.16
C ARG A 92 -20.84 2.99 8.51
N LYS A 93 -20.43 2.28 9.57
CA LYS A 93 -20.98 2.47 10.91
C LYS A 93 -20.71 3.87 11.47
N ARG A 94 -19.56 4.44 11.13
CA ARG A 94 -19.10 5.74 11.63
C ARG A 94 -19.46 6.92 10.70
N GLY A 95 -20.10 6.65 9.55
CA GLY A 95 -20.59 7.69 8.64
C GLY A 95 -19.58 8.17 7.59
N GLY A 96 -18.48 7.45 7.40
CA GLY A 96 -17.53 7.70 6.31
C GLY A 96 -18.02 7.19 4.95
N LYS A 97 -17.13 7.18 3.95
CA LYS A 97 -17.46 6.74 2.58
C LYS A 97 -16.58 5.59 2.13
N ASN A 98 -17.16 4.42 1.89
CA ASN A 98 -16.41 3.31 1.27
C ASN A 98 -16.06 3.58 -0.20
N LYS A 99 -16.88 4.42 -0.85
CA LYS A 99 -16.76 4.76 -2.27
C LYS A 99 -16.59 6.26 -2.43
N HIS A 100 -15.37 6.68 -2.71
CA HIS A 100 -14.97 8.06 -2.90
C HIS A 100 -14.19 8.20 -4.22
N ARG A 101 -14.46 9.30 -4.95
CA ARG A 101 -13.74 9.61 -6.19
C ARG A 101 -12.45 10.34 -5.84
N GLY A 102 -11.40 9.58 -5.48
CA GLY A 102 -10.06 10.13 -5.22
C GLY A 102 -9.35 10.65 -6.47
N CYS A 103 -9.51 9.98 -7.62
CA CYS A 103 -8.83 10.36 -8.87
C CYS A 103 -9.75 11.10 -9.85
N SER A 104 -9.19 12.05 -10.60
CA SER A 104 -9.92 12.79 -11.64
C SER A 104 -10.48 11.85 -12.72
N GLN A 105 -11.74 12.08 -13.11
CA GLN A 105 -12.48 11.31 -14.13
C GLN A 105 -12.61 9.80 -13.89
N CYS A 106 -12.17 9.29 -12.73
CA CYS A 106 -12.19 7.86 -12.46
C CYS A 106 -13.62 7.33 -12.23
N ILE A 107 -13.95 6.23 -12.92
CA ILE A 107 -15.24 5.56 -12.82
C ILE A 107 -15.25 4.41 -11.78
N ILE A 108 -14.07 3.98 -11.30
CA ILE A 108 -13.92 2.91 -10.31
C ILE A 108 -14.30 3.43 -8.91
N GLN A 109 -13.73 4.57 -8.50
CA GLN A 109 -13.94 5.15 -7.17
C GLN A 109 -13.50 4.21 -6.03
N CYS A 110 -12.25 3.71 -6.13
CA CYS A 110 -11.66 2.77 -5.18
C CYS A 110 -11.23 3.40 -3.86
N SER A 111 -11.12 4.74 -3.80
CA SER A 111 -10.74 5.43 -2.59
C SER A 111 -11.85 5.34 -1.56
N ASN A 112 -11.47 5.20 -0.29
CA ASN A 112 -12.37 5.37 0.84
C ASN A 112 -12.09 6.69 1.58
N GLU A 113 -13.03 7.13 2.40
CA GLU A 113 -12.87 8.16 3.43
C GLU A 113 -13.05 7.48 4.79
N TYR A 114 -11.95 7.22 5.49
CA TYR A 114 -11.97 6.69 6.85
C TYR A 114 -12.22 7.83 7.84
N VAL A 115 -12.99 7.53 8.87
CA VAL A 115 -13.41 8.49 9.89
C VAL A 115 -13.19 7.91 11.29
N ASP A 116 -12.94 8.78 12.24
CA ASP A 116 -12.74 8.40 13.63
C ASP A 116 -14.06 7.93 14.29
N ASP A 117 -14.00 7.59 15.58
CA ASP A 117 -15.15 7.12 16.34
C ASP A 117 -16.27 8.17 16.52
N LYS A 118 -15.97 9.45 16.26
CA LYS A 118 -16.93 10.56 16.25
C LYS A 118 -17.48 10.86 14.85
N GLY A 119 -16.94 10.21 13.82
CA GLY A 119 -17.28 10.45 12.43
C GLY A 119 -16.52 11.63 11.81
N ASP A 120 -15.49 12.14 12.48
CA ASP A 120 -14.63 13.18 11.94
C ASP A 120 -13.67 12.57 10.91
N TYR A 121 -13.44 13.30 9.82
CA TYR A 121 -12.55 12.87 8.74
C TYR A 121 -11.12 12.63 9.25
N MET A 122 -10.57 11.46 8.93
CA MET A 122 -9.17 11.14 9.21
C MET A 122 -8.31 11.19 7.95
N ASN A 123 -8.58 10.32 6.99
CA ASN A 123 -7.79 10.19 5.78
C ASN A 123 -8.62 9.66 4.60
N ALA A 124 -8.05 9.81 3.40
CA ALA A 124 -8.49 9.18 2.18
C ALA A 124 -7.24 8.96 1.32
N SER A 125 -6.86 7.75 0.94
CA SER A 125 -7.55 6.45 1.04
C SER A 125 -6.72 5.50 1.90
N LEU A 126 -7.35 4.72 2.78
CA LEU A 126 -6.64 3.67 3.51
C LEU A 126 -6.41 2.47 2.58
N GLU A 127 -5.22 2.42 1.97
CA GLU A 127 -4.84 1.44 0.95
C GLU A 127 -4.28 0.15 1.56
N TYR A 128 -4.36 -0.95 0.79
CA TYR A 128 -3.84 -2.27 1.14
C TYR A 128 -2.38 -2.26 1.59
N GLU A 129 -1.51 -1.57 0.85
CA GLU A 129 -0.07 -1.51 1.14
C GLU A 129 0.20 -0.75 2.46
N THR A 130 -0.59 0.27 2.78
CA THR A 130 -0.52 0.95 4.08
C THR A 130 -0.98 0.00 5.19
N ILE A 131 -2.12 -0.66 5.03
CA ILE A 131 -2.63 -1.62 6.03
C ILE A 131 -1.62 -2.74 6.30
N TRP A 132 -0.98 -3.24 5.26
CA TRP A 132 0.09 -4.21 5.37
C TRP A 132 1.32 -3.66 6.10
N SER A 133 1.88 -2.55 5.62
CA SER A 133 3.15 -2.02 6.13
C SER A 133 3.04 -1.46 7.54
N MET A 134 1.90 -0.87 7.90
CA MET A 134 1.65 -0.30 9.23
C MET A 134 0.95 -1.26 10.19
N GLY A 135 0.36 -2.34 9.67
CA GLY A 135 -0.31 -3.39 10.44
C GLY A 135 0.46 -4.70 10.43
N GLY A 136 0.38 -5.47 9.34
CA GLY A 136 1.00 -6.80 9.24
C GLY A 136 2.51 -6.82 9.52
N MET A 137 3.27 -5.89 8.96
CA MET A 137 4.72 -5.81 9.15
C MET A 137 5.13 -5.45 10.59
N THR A 138 4.36 -4.61 11.26
CA THR A 138 4.61 -4.11 12.62
C THR A 138 3.88 -4.91 13.70
N GLY A 139 2.99 -5.83 13.32
CA GLY A 139 2.17 -6.62 14.23
C GLY A 139 0.96 -5.89 14.82
N ILE A 140 0.53 -4.77 14.23
CA ILE A 140 -0.60 -3.96 14.70
C ILE A 140 -1.90 -4.43 14.01
N ASP A 141 -2.93 -4.75 14.78
CA ASP A 141 -4.22 -5.26 14.29
C ASP A 141 -5.40 -4.30 14.56
N ASP A 142 -5.11 -3.00 14.71
CA ASP A 142 -6.08 -1.95 14.99
C ASP A 142 -6.15 -0.93 13.85
N LEU A 143 -7.30 -0.86 13.17
CA LEU A 143 -7.50 0.03 12.01
C LEU A 143 -7.38 1.51 12.37
N ASP A 144 -7.76 1.92 13.59
CA ASP A 144 -7.67 3.32 14.00
C ASP A 144 -6.22 3.77 14.17
N THR A 145 -5.37 2.91 14.74
CA THR A 145 -3.93 3.10 14.79
C THR A 145 -3.34 3.15 13.39
N ILE A 146 -3.69 2.20 12.51
CA ILE A 146 -3.18 2.16 11.13
C ILE A 146 -3.59 3.43 10.36
N ALA A 147 -4.85 3.86 10.47
CA ALA A 147 -5.32 5.11 9.86
C ALA A 147 -4.59 6.33 10.42
N ARG A 148 -4.24 6.34 11.71
CA ARG A 148 -3.42 7.40 12.31
C ARG A 148 -1.99 7.42 11.75
N LEU A 149 -1.37 6.26 11.57
CA LEU A 149 -0.04 6.13 10.98
C LEU A 149 -0.02 6.59 9.51
N ASP A 150 -1.06 6.23 8.76
CA ASP A 150 -1.28 6.69 7.39
C ASP A 150 -1.42 8.21 7.31
N PHE A 151 -2.29 8.80 8.14
CA PHE A 151 -2.45 10.26 8.24
C PHE A 151 -1.12 10.98 8.51
N LEU A 152 -0.30 10.44 9.43
CA LEU A 152 1.01 11.01 9.73
C LEU A 152 1.96 10.91 8.52
N CYS A 153 1.96 9.79 7.79
CA CYS A 153 2.78 9.66 6.60
C CYS A 153 2.36 10.66 5.52
N ASP A 154 1.06 10.83 5.29
CA ASP A 154 0.53 11.80 4.32
C ASP A 154 0.89 13.25 4.69
N ASP A 155 0.75 13.63 5.97
CA ASP A 155 1.03 14.99 6.44
C ASP A 155 2.54 15.32 6.39
N ILE A 156 3.40 14.36 6.76
CA ILE A 156 4.86 14.51 6.72
C ILE A 156 5.39 14.44 5.27
N GLY A 157 4.72 13.65 4.40
CA GLY A 157 5.15 13.37 3.03
C GLY A 157 6.08 12.16 2.94
N LEU A 158 5.69 11.04 3.56
CA LEU A 158 6.44 9.78 3.61
C LEU A 158 5.73 8.68 2.81
N ASP A 159 6.51 7.76 2.26
CA ASP A 159 6.00 6.50 1.71
C ASP A 159 5.66 5.55 2.87
N THR A 160 4.38 5.15 3.00
CA THR A 160 3.92 4.27 4.07
C THR A 160 4.62 2.91 4.03
N MET A 161 4.92 2.39 2.84
CA MET A 161 5.54 1.09 2.67
C MET A 161 6.96 1.06 3.25
N ASN A 162 7.85 1.91 2.73
CA ASN A 162 9.22 1.97 3.26
C ASN A 162 9.27 2.36 4.73
N THR A 163 8.37 3.24 5.17
CA THR A 163 8.33 3.70 6.56
C THR A 163 7.89 2.58 7.51
N GLY A 164 6.81 1.86 7.17
CA GLY A 164 6.34 0.71 7.95
C GLY A 164 7.37 -0.43 7.99
N ILE A 165 8.07 -0.70 6.88
CA ILE A 165 9.16 -1.68 6.85
C ILE A 165 10.33 -1.20 7.73
N ALA A 166 10.71 0.08 7.68
CA ALA A 166 11.77 0.64 8.52
C ALA A 166 11.43 0.48 10.02
N MET A 167 10.19 0.76 10.40
CA MET A 167 9.68 0.54 11.75
C MET A 167 9.70 -0.95 12.13
N ALA A 168 9.28 -1.84 11.24
CA ALA A 168 9.31 -3.29 11.47
C ALA A 168 10.74 -3.83 11.64
N VAL A 169 11.71 -3.33 10.85
CA VAL A 169 13.14 -3.66 11.01
C VAL A 169 13.65 -3.18 12.36
N ALA A 170 13.27 -1.99 12.82
CA ALA A 170 13.65 -1.49 14.14
C ALA A 170 13.03 -2.33 15.27
N MET A 171 11.76 -2.73 15.15
CA MET A 171 11.09 -3.61 16.10
C MET A 171 11.76 -4.99 16.17
N ASP A 172 12.07 -5.58 15.02
CA ASP A 172 12.77 -6.88 14.91
C ASP A 172 14.21 -6.82 15.46
N ALA A 173 14.86 -5.66 15.39
CA ALA A 173 16.15 -5.41 16.01
C ALA A 173 16.07 -5.17 17.53
N GLY A 174 14.88 -5.15 18.12
CA GLY A 174 14.65 -4.97 19.56
C GLY A 174 14.59 -3.52 20.03
N TYR A 175 14.48 -2.53 19.12
CA TYR A 175 14.31 -1.12 19.51
C TYR A 175 12.97 -0.86 20.19
N LYS A 176 11.90 -1.50 19.67
CA LYS A 176 10.51 -1.46 20.19
C LYS A 176 9.87 -2.83 20.02
N SER A 177 8.75 -3.08 20.70
CA SER A 177 8.02 -4.33 20.57
C SER A 177 7.10 -4.31 19.34
N PHE A 178 6.99 -5.44 18.65
CA PHE A 178 5.91 -5.64 17.67
C PHE A 178 4.54 -5.49 18.34
N GLY A 179 3.57 -4.92 17.62
CA GLY A 179 2.22 -4.63 18.10
C GLY A 179 2.10 -3.42 19.03
N ASP A 180 3.19 -2.73 19.36
CA ASP A 180 3.14 -1.51 20.16
C ASP A 180 2.70 -0.31 19.30
N ALA A 181 1.39 -0.08 19.28
CA ALA A 181 0.74 1.01 18.56
C ALA A 181 1.28 2.39 18.94
N ARG A 182 1.55 2.64 20.23
CA ARG A 182 2.05 3.96 20.66
C ARG A 182 3.47 4.16 20.21
N ALA A 183 4.33 3.15 20.34
CA ALA A 183 5.70 3.22 19.84
C ALA A 183 5.76 3.44 18.33
N ALA A 184 4.85 2.84 17.56
CA ALA A 184 4.74 3.07 16.12
C ALA A 184 4.43 4.53 15.77
N ILE A 185 3.49 5.15 16.50
CA ILE A 185 3.15 6.58 16.35
C ILE A 185 4.35 7.45 16.75
N ASP A 186 4.97 7.16 17.90
CA ASP A 186 6.14 7.91 18.38
C ASP A 186 7.28 7.88 17.35
N MET A 187 7.52 6.75 16.70
CA MET A 187 8.55 6.63 15.65
C MET A 187 8.29 7.55 14.44
N LEU A 188 7.03 7.73 14.01
CA LEU A 188 6.70 8.70 12.96
C LEU A 188 6.84 10.15 13.45
N GLU A 189 6.44 10.42 14.70
CA GLU A 189 6.61 11.73 15.33
C GLU A 189 8.11 12.10 15.46
N GLU A 190 8.99 11.12 15.71
CA GLU A 190 10.45 11.29 15.69
C GLU A 190 10.96 11.70 14.30
N ILE A 191 10.43 11.09 13.21
CA ILE A 191 10.78 11.48 11.83
C ILE A 191 10.38 12.94 11.58
N ALA A 192 9.16 13.32 11.95
CA ALA A 192 8.66 14.69 11.78
C ALA A 192 9.49 15.71 12.59
N ALA A 193 9.89 15.34 13.81
CA ALA A 193 10.70 16.18 14.69
C ALA A 193 12.19 16.23 14.26
N GLY A 194 12.63 15.33 13.39
CA GLY A 194 14.03 15.24 12.95
C GLY A 194 14.97 14.85 14.08
N THR A 195 14.54 13.99 15.01
CA THR A 195 15.44 13.42 16.03
C THR A 195 16.51 12.57 15.36
N GLU A 196 17.58 12.21 16.09
CA GLU A 196 18.62 11.33 15.54
C GLU A 196 18.05 10.01 15.03
N MET A 197 17.17 9.36 15.82
CA MET A 197 16.49 8.15 15.41
C MET A 197 15.46 8.41 14.30
N GLY A 198 14.75 9.53 14.34
CA GLY A 198 13.84 9.98 13.28
C GLY A 198 14.53 10.12 11.93
N VAL A 199 15.74 10.68 11.89
CA VAL A 199 16.55 10.75 10.67
C VAL A 199 16.91 9.34 10.18
N ILE A 200 17.26 8.42 11.07
CA ILE A 200 17.58 7.03 10.70
C ILE A 200 16.34 6.32 10.12
N LEU A 201 15.20 6.42 10.80
CA LEU A 201 13.92 5.84 10.36
C LEU A 201 13.48 6.42 9.01
N GLY A 202 13.54 7.74 8.85
CA GLY A 202 13.16 8.44 7.62
C GLY A 202 14.06 8.16 6.42
N ASN A 203 15.25 7.58 6.63
CA ASN A 203 16.13 7.11 5.54
C ASN A 203 15.83 5.66 5.10
N GLY A 204 14.75 5.07 5.61
CA GLY A 204 14.20 3.81 5.13
C GLY A 204 14.88 2.56 5.71
N PRO A 205 14.40 1.36 5.33
CA PRO A 205 14.70 0.12 6.04
C PRO A 205 16.17 -0.29 5.95
N ALA A 206 16.85 0.03 4.86
CA ALA A 206 18.28 -0.23 4.71
C ALA A 206 19.13 0.61 5.66
N ALA A 207 18.73 1.86 5.96
CA ALA A 207 19.43 2.71 6.90
C ALA A 207 19.23 2.22 8.34
N VAL A 208 17.99 1.88 8.70
CA VAL A 208 17.65 1.28 10.00
C VAL A 208 18.42 -0.02 10.23
N GLY A 209 18.43 -0.93 9.26
CA GLY A 209 19.13 -2.20 9.39
C GLY A 209 20.64 -2.02 9.57
N ARG A 210 21.28 -1.07 8.87
CA ARG A 210 22.69 -0.72 9.11
C ARG A 210 22.92 -0.15 10.50
N HIS A 211 22.05 0.74 10.98
CA HIS A 211 22.17 1.34 12.30
C HIS A 211 22.16 0.29 13.42
N PHE A 212 21.23 -0.66 13.37
CA PHE A 212 21.13 -1.72 14.36
C PHE A 212 22.01 -2.95 14.08
N SER A 213 22.81 -2.94 13.00
CA SER A 213 23.52 -4.14 12.52
C SER A 213 22.59 -5.35 12.31
N HIS A 214 21.36 -5.09 11.88
CA HIS A 214 20.34 -6.11 11.63
C HIS A 214 20.39 -6.60 10.20
N HIS A 215 20.38 -7.92 10.02
CA HIS A 215 20.57 -8.55 8.70
C HIS A 215 19.26 -8.78 7.94
N ARG A 216 18.11 -8.77 8.63
CA ARG A 216 16.80 -9.03 8.02
C ARG A 216 16.17 -7.72 7.56
N ILE A 217 16.54 -7.31 6.35
CA ILE A 217 16.02 -6.11 5.69
C ILE A 217 15.29 -6.57 4.43
N PRO A 218 13.95 -6.59 4.41
CA PRO A 218 13.19 -7.04 3.25
C PRO A 218 13.15 -5.92 2.21
N ALA A 219 14.24 -5.81 1.44
CA ALA A 219 14.44 -4.79 0.41
C ALA A 219 15.27 -5.32 -0.76
N VAL A 220 15.02 -4.78 -1.96
CA VAL A 220 15.82 -5.04 -3.17
C VAL A 220 16.27 -3.71 -3.77
N LYS A 221 17.57 -3.58 -4.03
CA LYS A 221 18.21 -2.32 -4.50
C LYS A 221 17.96 -1.12 -3.57
N GLY A 222 17.73 -1.38 -2.28
CA GLY A 222 17.44 -0.35 -1.27
C GLY A 222 15.98 0.05 -1.15
N GLN A 223 15.10 -0.41 -2.04
CA GLN A 223 13.65 -0.23 -1.96
C GLN A 223 13.04 -1.39 -1.17
N GLY A 224 12.22 -1.09 -0.15
CA GLY A 224 11.46 -2.10 0.59
C GLY A 224 10.56 -2.94 -0.33
N ILE A 225 10.29 -4.20 0.06
CA ILE A 225 9.32 -5.04 -0.66
C ILE A 225 7.91 -4.45 -0.58
N ALA A 226 7.02 -4.93 -1.43
CA ALA A 226 5.58 -4.68 -1.29
C ALA A 226 4.87 -5.79 -0.50
N ALA A 227 3.57 -5.65 -0.29
CA ALA A 227 2.74 -6.53 0.53
C ALA A 227 2.55 -7.97 0.00
N TYR A 228 3.38 -8.42 -0.94
CA TYR A 228 3.32 -9.73 -1.56
C TYR A 228 4.57 -10.52 -1.20
N ASP A 229 4.42 -11.56 -0.39
CA ASP A 229 5.56 -12.38 0.01
C ASP A 229 6.10 -13.18 -1.18
N PRO A 230 7.35 -12.94 -1.63
CA PRO A 230 7.89 -13.64 -2.80
C PRO A 230 8.07 -15.14 -2.56
N ARG A 231 8.04 -15.62 -1.30
CA ARG A 231 8.04 -17.06 -0.98
C ARG A 231 6.71 -17.72 -1.31
N GLY A 232 5.61 -16.96 -1.17
CA GLY A 232 4.25 -17.40 -1.50
C GLY A 232 3.79 -16.94 -2.89
N MET A 233 4.58 -16.13 -3.60
CA MET A 233 4.30 -15.59 -4.93
C MET A 233 5.60 -15.47 -5.74
N GLN A 234 6.11 -16.59 -6.27
CA GLN A 234 7.47 -16.65 -6.83
C GLN A 234 7.71 -15.66 -7.99
N GLY A 235 6.75 -15.45 -8.89
CA GLY A 235 6.90 -14.47 -9.97
C GLY A 235 6.97 -13.02 -9.48
N ASN A 236 6.35 -12.65 -8.36
CA ASN A 236 6.58 -11.34 -7.75
C ASN A 236 8.03 -11.22 -7.25
N GLY A 237 8.63 -12.32 -6.80
CA GLY A 237 10.06 -12.39 -6.48
C GLY A 237 10.95 -12.10 -7.70
N VAL A 238 10.58 -12.60 -8.88
CA VAL A 238 11.27 -12.28 -10.15
C VAL A 238 11.15 -10.79 -10.47
N THR A 239 9.94 -10.23 -10.38
CA THR A 239 9.69 -8.79 -10.56
C THR A 239 10.56 -7.96 -9.62
N TYR A 240 10.61 -8.31 -8.32
CA TYR A 240 11.42 -7.58 -7.35
C TYR A 240 12.91 -7.64 -7.66
N ALA A 241 13.41 -8.81 -8.06
CA ALA A 241 14.82 -8.99 -8.41
C ALA A 241 15.21 -8.19 -9.65
N THR A 242 14.34 -8.14 -10.67
CA THR A 242 14.67 -7.65 -12.01
C THR A 242 14.26 -6.20 -12.27
N SER A 243 13.23 -5.69 -11.60
CA SER A 243 12.74 -4.31 -11.79
C SER A 243 13.83 -3.28 -11.54
N THR A 244 13.89 -2.27 -12.41
CA THR A 244 14.86 -1.17 -12.29
C THR A 244 14.57 -0.25 -11.11
N MET A 245 13.34 -0.27 -10.59
CA MET A 245 12.89 0.56 -9.46
C MET A 245 13.19 -0.10 -8.09
N GLY A 246 13.61 -1.36 -8.06
CA GLY A 246 13.71 -2.16 -6.84
C GLY A 246 12.50 -3.06 -6.66
N ALA A 247 12.13 -3.39 -5.41
CA ALA A 247 11.04 -4.33 -5.12
C ALA A 247 9.62 -3.72 -5.30
N ASP A 248 9.35 -3.18 -6.49
CA ASP A 248 8.09 -2.55 -6.86
C ASP A 248 7.15 -3.55 -7.57
N HIS A 249 5.99 -3.81 -6.97
CA HIS A 249 5.01 -4.75 -7.51
C HIS A 249 4.30 -4.22 -8.75
N THR A 250 4.21 -2.90 -8.94
CA THR A 250 3.49 -2.30 -10.07
C THR A 250 4.17 -2.58 -11.41
N ALA A 251 5.43 -3.00 -11.40
CA ALA A 251 6.18 -3.41 -12.59
C ALA A 251 5.74 -4.79 -13.13
N GLY A 252 5.15 -5.65 -12.29
CA GLY A 252 4.86 -7.05 -12.66
C GLY A 252 4.18 -7.82 -11.53
N ASN A 253 2.96 -7.43 -11.14
CA ASN A 253 2.20 -8.12 -10.09
C ASN A 253 1.33 -9.23 -10.67
N LEU A 254 1.52 -10.47 -10.19
CA LEU A 254 0.83 -11.67 -10.72
C LEU A 254 -0.39 -12.11 -9.90
N ILE A 255 -0.87 -11.26 -9.00
CA ILE A 255 -2.03 -11.53 -8.14
C ILE A 255 -3.25 -12.04 -8.92
N GLY A 256 -3.53 -11.46 -10.08
CA GLY A 256 -4.68 -11.83 -10.91
C GLY A 256 -4.56 -13.26 -11.45
N GLN A 257 -3.38 -13.65 -11.93
CA GLN A 257 -3.09 -14.98 -12.43
C GLN A 257 -3.17 -16.04 -11.33
N TYR A 258 -2.66 -15.73 -10.13
CA TYR A 258 -2.70 -16.67 -8.99
C TYR A 258 -4.11 -16.86 -8.45
N LEU A 259 -4.86 -15.77 -8.21
CA LEU A 259 -6.24 -15.86 -7.74
C LEU A 259 -7.16 -16.50 -8.78
N GLY A 260 -6.86 -16.28 -10.06
CA GLY A 260 -7.52 -16.93 -11.20
C GLY A 260 -7.10 -18.39 -11.42
N LYS A 261 -6.13 -18.92 -10.65
CA LYS A 261 -5.54 -20.26 -10.80
C LYS A 261 -4.98 -20.52 -12.21
N GLN A 262 -4.52 -19.47 -12.87
CA GLN A 262 -3.89 -19.53 -14.20
C GLN A 262 -2.40 -19.86 -14.10
N LEU A 263 -1.80 -19.58 -12.93
CA LEU A 263 -0.40 -19.85 -12.62
C LEU A 263 -0.31 -20.39 -11.18
N ASP A 264 0.52 -21.40 -10.94
CA ASP A 264 0.78 -21.93 -9.61
C ASP A 264 1.86 -21.06 -8.93
N PRO A 265 1.55 -20.33 -7.85
CA PRO A 265 2.50 -19.40 -7.23
C PRO A 265 3.70 -20.08 -6.56
N LEU A 266 3.66 -21.40 -6.34
CA LEU A 266 4.74 -22.17 -5.72
C LEU A 266 5.57 -22.98 -6.73
N SER A 267 5.13 -23.02 -7.99
CA SER A 267 5.89 -23.61 -9.09
C SER A 267 6.80 -22.57 -9.74
N ALA A 268 8.01 -22.99 -10.13
CA ALA A 268 8.93 -22.16 -10.91
C ALA A 268 8.51 -22.01 -12.38
N GLU A 269 7.65 -22.90 -12.88
CA GLU A 269 7.23 -22.92 -14.29
C GLU A 269 6.36 -21.70 -14.64
N GLY A 270 6.71 -21.00 -15.73
CA GLY A 270 5.94 -19.87 -16.26
C GLY A 270 6.05 -18.56 -15.48
N GLN A 271 6.81 -18.54 -14.37
CA GLN A 271 6.94 -17.35 -13.53
C GLN A 271 7.67 -16.21 -14.25
N VAL A 272 8.78 -16.53 -14.92
CA VAL A 272 9.64 -15.54 -15.58
C VAL A 272 8.94 -14.90 -16.77
N GLU A 273 8.21 -15.69 -17.55
CA GLU A 273 7.47 -15.20 -18.73
C GLU A 273 6.28 -14.32 -18.35
N ALA A 274 5.69 -14.56 -17.17
CA ALA A 274 4.56 -13.81 -16.68
C ALA A 274 4.96 -12.49 -16.00
N SER A 275 6.16 -12.41 -15.42
CA SER A 275 6.65 -11.30 -14.57
C SER A 275 7.38 -10.20 -15.32
#